data_AF-A0A7R9V6E2-F1
#
_entry.id   AF-A0A7R9V6E2-F1
#
_cell.length_a   1.000
_cell.length_b   1.000
_cell.length_c   1.000
_cell.angle_alpha   90.00
_cell.angle_beta   90.00
_cell.angle_gamma   90.00
#
_symmetry.space_group_name_H-M   'P 1'
#
loop_
_entity.id
_entity.type
_entity.pdbx_description
1 polymer ?
#
loop_
_entity_poly.entity_id
_entity_poly.type
_entity_poly.pdbx_seq_one_letter_code
_entity_poly.pdbx_strand_id
1 'polypeptide(L)'
;GTPSSRGSRHREERLLQLEVNSGGRVFFCLLRPELGVLAGAEGLVVIKFATSRLLMQAEQFANELTRHLDICAPECRIVRQAGATSDEWQSIVAGVRRLGPSGDDMAGELERLPCLLLMEFVRGRPLLRC
;
A
#
# COMPACT_ATOMS: atom_id res chain seq x y z
N GLY A 1 -7.44 19.41 49.54
CA GLY A 1 -6.71 20.16 48.51
C GLY A 1 -5.95 19.18 47.65
N THR A 2 -6.25 19.15 46.36
CA THR A 2 -5.47 18.46 45.32
C THR A 2 -4.21 19.26 44.99
N PRO A 3 -3.25 18.62 44.31
CA PRO A 3 -2.97 19.11 42.97
C PRO A 3 -3.03 18.01 41.91
N SER A 4 -3.53 18.43 40.76
CA SER A 4 -3.63 17.74 39.50
C SER A 4 -2.26 17.57 38.83
N SER A 5 -2.08 16.48 38.09
CA SER A 5 -1.13 16.46 36.98
C SER A 5 -1.78 15.82 35.76
N ARG A 6 -1.78 16.60 34.69
CA ARG A 6 -2.34 16.30 33.37
C ARG A 6 -1.46 15.24 32.71
N GLY A 7 -2.07 14.15 32.25
CA GLY A 7 -1.44 13.15 31.40
C GLY A 7 -2.17 13.05 30.06
N SER A 8 -2.15 14.12 29.26
CA SER A 8 -2.41 14.01 27.83
C SER A 8 -1.20 13.31 27.22
N ARG A 9 -1.32 12.02 26.90
CA ARG A 9 -0.31 11.30 26.13
C ARG A 9 -1.00 10.52 25.02
N HIS A 10 -0.72 11.01 23.81
CA HIS A 10 -0.71 10.31 22.54
C HIS A 10 -2.00 9.59 22.16
N ARG A 11 -2.85 10.37 21.48
CA ARG A 11 -3.76 9.90 20.44
C ARG A 11 -3.01 8.90 19.58
N GLU A 12 -3.28 7.62 19.77
CA GLU A 12 -2.75 6.58 18.92
C GLU A 12 -3.29 6.84 17.52
N GLU A 13 -2.43 7.27 16.62
CA GLU A 13 -2.66 7.22 15.18
C GLU A 13 -2.58 5.76 14.76
N ARG A 14 -3.61 5.02 15.19
CA ARG A 14 -3.99 3.67 14.79
C ARG A 14 -4.47 3.76 13.34
N LEU A 15 -3.83 2.97 12.47
CA LEU A 15 -4.29 2.58 11.13
C LEU A 15 -4.63 3.73 10.15
N LEU A 16 -3.72 4.00 9.22
CA LEU A 16 -4.03 4.72 7.98
C LEU A 16 -4.87 3.81 7.06
N GLN A 17 -6.17 3.73 7.35
CA GLN A 17 -7.30 3.28 6.55
C GLN A 17 -7.06 2.13 5.53
N LEU A 18 -7.54 0.93 5.88
CA LEU A 18 -7.72 -0.20 4.96
C LEU A 18 -9.13 -0.11 4.34
N GLU A 19 -9.22 -0.03 3.01
CA GLU A 19 -10.49 -0.06 2.30
C GLU A 19 -10.50 -1.25 1.33
N VAL A 20 -11.47 -2.15 1.51
CA VAL A 20 -11.64 -3.33 0.66
C VAL A 20 -12.61 -2.95 -0.45
N ASN A 21 -12.11 -2.79 -1.68
CA ASN A 21 -12.99 -2.68 -2.84
C ASN A 21 -13.39 -4.09 -3.31
N SER A 22 -14.51 -4.19 -4.01
CA SER A 22 -15.09 -5.46 -4.48
C SER A 22 -14.18 -6.31 -5.39
N GLY A 23 -13.02 -5.78 -5.79
CA GLY A 23 -12.04 -6.42 -6.69
C GLY A 23 -10.71 -6.83 -6.05
N GLY A 24 -10.47 -6.54 -4.76
CA GLY A 24 -9.21 -6.88 -4.10
C GLY A 24 -9.02 -6.24 -2.73
N ARG A 25 -7.88 -6.52 -2.09
CA ARG A 25 -7.46 -5.85 -0.86
C ARG A 25 -6.47 -4.75 -1.21
N VAL A 26 -6.80 -3.50 -0.88
CA VAL A 26 -6.03 -2.31 -1.23
C VAL A 26 -5.52 -1.64 0.04
N PHE A 27 -4.23 -1.39 0.10
CA PHE A 27 -3.56 -0.78 1.23
C PHE A 27 -2.90 0.52 0.80
N PHE A 28 -3.11 1.59 1.57
CA PHE A 28 -2.45 2.87 1.37
C PHE A 28 -1.25 2.95 2.32
N CYS A 29 -0.05 3.14 1.76
CA CYS A 29 1.19 3.15 2.52
C CYS A 29 1.81 4.55 2.50
N LEU A 30 1.95 5.15 3.67
CA LEU A 30 2.72 6.38 3.87
C LEU A 30 4.18 6.00 4.16
N LEU A 31 5.07 6.42 3.27
CA LEU A 31 6.51 6.19 3.35
C LEU A 31 7.15 7.39 4.04
N ARG A 32 7.90 7.13 5.12
CA ARG A 32 8.74 8.17 5.73
C ARG A 32 9.86 8.53 4.75
N PRO A 33 10.23 9.81 4.66
CA PRO A 33 11.42 10.22 3.93
C PRO A 33 12.68 9.56 4.50
N GLU A 34 13.69 9.37 3.65
CA GLU A 34 14.98 8.82 4.07
C GLU A 34 15.63 9.70 5.16
N LEU A 35 16.22 9.04 6.17
CA LEU A 35 16.92 9.73 7.26
C LEU A 35 18.07 10.57 6.70
N GLY A 36 18.07 11.87 6.97
CA GLY A 36 19.08 12.82 6.50
C GLY A 36 18.60 13.79 5.42
N VAL A 37 17.43 13.55 4.83
CA VAL A 37 16.77 14.50 3.93
C VAL A 37 15.78 15.33 4.75
N LEU A 38 16.25 16.49 5.26
CA LEU A 38 15.47 17.41 6.10
C LEU A 38 14.15 17.93 5.46
N ALA A 39 13.92 17.64 4.17
CA ALA A 39 12.78 18.08 3.38
C ALA A 39 12.27 17.03 2.38
N GLY A 40 12.46 15.73 2.65
CA GLY A 40 11.93 14.68 1.77
C GLY A 40 10.40 14.67 1.85
N ALA A 41 9.70 14.80 0.73
CA ALA A 41 8.26 14.65 0.69
C ALA A 41 7.89 13.24 1.17
N GLU A 42 6.90 13.13 2.06
CA GLU A 42 6.33 11.83 2.42
C GLU A 42 5.80 11.17 1.14
N GLY A 43 6.29 9.97 0.84
CA GLY A 43 5.84 9.22 -0.33
C GLY A 43 4.54 8.51 0.01
N LEU A 44 3.59 8.46 -0.93
CA LEU A 44 2.44 7.58 -0.82
C LEU A 44 2.48 6.56 -1.95
N VAL A 45 2.27 5.30 -1.58
CA VAL A 45 2.08 4.21 -2.54
C VAL A 45 0.85 3.42 -2.17
N VAL A 46 0.28 2.77 -3.18
CA VAL A 46 -0.85 1.86 -3.00
C VAL A 46 -0.36 0.45 -3.29
N ILE A 47 -0.63 -0.46 -2.36
CA ILE A 47 -0.37 -1.89 -2.53
C ILE A 47 -1.72 -2.58 -2.72
N LYS A 48 -1.89 -3.26 -3.85
CA LYS A 48 -3.10 -4.03 -4.17
C LYS A 48 -2.79 -5.50 -4.31
N PHE A 49 -3.60 -6.31 -3.62
CA PHE A 49 -3.64 -7.75 -3.77
C PHE A 49 -4.91 -8.14 -4.53
N ALA A 50 -4.73 -8.90 -5.61
CA ALA A 50 -5.85 -9.54 -6.28
C ALA A 50 -6.17 -10.86 -5.58
N THR A 51 -7.46 -11.18 -5.46
CA THR A 51 -7.93 -12.42 -4.80
C THR A 51 -7.63 -13.68 -5.62
N SER A 52 -7.21 -13.54 -6.88
CA SER A 52 -6.79 -14.65 -7.73
C SER A 52 -5.66 -14.24 -8.69
N ARG A 53 -4.93 -15.24 -9.19
CA ARG A 53 -3.91 -15.04 -10.24
C ARG A 53 -4.51 -14.45 -11.52
N LEU A 54 -5.71 -14.90 -11.90
CA LEU A 54 -6.40 -14.42 -13.09
C LEU A 54 -6.72 -12.93 -12.98
N LEU A 55 -7.24 -12.48 -11.83
CA LEU A 55 -7.50 -11.08 -11.60
C LEU A 55 -6.21 -10.26 -11.62
N MET A 56 -5.12 -10.76 -11.04
CA MET A 56 -3.83 -10.07 -11.13
C MET A 56 -3.38 -9.91 -12.59
N GLN A 57 -3.51 -10.96 -13.41
CA GLN A 57 -3.18 -10.88 -14.84
C GLN A 57 -4.08 -9.90 -15.60
N ALA A 58 -5.38 -9.87 -15.28
CA ALA A 58 -6.32 -8.92 -15.87
C ALA A 58 -5.93 -7.47 -15.53
N GLU A 59 -5.53 -7.20 -14.29
CA GLU A 59 -5.04 -5.87 -13.88
C GLU A 59 -3.75 -5.48 -14.62
N GLN A 60 -2.80 -6.41 -14.77
CA GLN A 60 -1.59 -6.15 -15.57
C GLN A 60 -1.92 -5.84 -17.03
N PHE A 61 -2.83 -6.61 -17.62
CA PHE A 61 -3.27 -6.42 -18.99
C PHE A 61 -3.97 -5.08 -19.17
N ALA A 62 -4.86 -4.71 -18.24
CA ALA A 62 -5.53 -3.41 -18.25
C ALA A 62 -4.53 -2.26 -18.16
N ASN A 63 -3.53 -2.34 -17.28
CA ASN A 63 -2.48 -1.33 -17.16
C ASN A 63 -1.63 -1.20 -18.44
N GLU A 64 -1.38 -2.30 -19.15
CA GLU A 64 -0.65 -2.23 -20.40
C GLU A 64 -1.51 -1.62 -21.52
N LEU A 65 -2.80 -1.94 -21.54
CA LEU A 65 -3.77 -1.33 -22.45
C LEU A 65 -3.87 0.20 -22.26
N THR A 66 -3.89 0.68 -21.02
CA THR A 66 -3.97 2.13 -20.77
C THR A 66 -2.78 2.88 -21.37
N ARG A 67 -1.58 2.30 -21.29
CA ARG A 67 -0.37 2.86 -21.94
C ARG A 67 -0.49 2.90 -23.46
N HIS A 68 -1.03 1.85 -24.07
CA HIS A 68 -1.19 1.78 -25.53
C HIS A 68 -2.29 2.71 -26.07
N LEU A 69 -3.29 3.04 -25.25
CA LEU A 69 -4.43 3.87 -25.62
C LEU A 69 -4.30 5.33 -25.16
N ASP A 70 -3.14 5.73 -24.63
CA ASP A 70 -2.88 7.07 -24.08
C ASP A 70 -3.89 7.48 -22.99
N ILE A 71 -4.34 6.50 -22.21
CA ILE A 71 -5.23 6.72 -21.07
C ILE A 71 -4.35 7.04 -19.86
N CYS A 72 -4.59 8.20 -19.26
CA CYS A 72 -3.95 8.61 -18.01
C CYS A 72 -4.40 7.71 -16.85
N ALA A 73 -3.60 6.67 -16.56
CA ALA A 73 -3.81 5.71 -15.49
C ALA A 73 -2.67 5.82 -14.46
N PRO A 74 -2.91 5.41 -13.19
CA PRO A 74 -1.85 5.36 -12.18
C PRO A 74 -0.70 4.47 -12.65
N GLU A 75 0.55 4.93 -12.50
CA GLU A 75 1.70 4.06 -12.75
C GLU A 75 1.66 2.87 -11.80
N CYS A 76 1.82 1.66 -12.34
CA CYS A 76 1.86 0.46 -11.52
C CYS A 76 2.75 -0.65 -12.07
N ARG A 77 3.17 -1.55 -11.16
CA ARG A 77 4.04 -2.68 -11.50
C ARG A 77 3.90 -3.90 -10.60
N ILE A 78 4.30 -5.01 -11.23
CA ILE A 78 4.68 -6.32 -10.69
C ILE A 78 5.62 -6.31 -9.47
N VAL A 79 5.24 -6.66 -8.25
CA VAL A 79 6.22 -7.18 -7.26
C VAL A 79 5.92 -8.64 -6.96
N ARG A 80 6.92 -9.51 -7.15
CA ARG A 80 6.81 -10.97 -6.98
C ARG A 80 7.68 -11.43 -5.82
N GLN A 81 7.20 -12.45 -5.11
CA GLN A 81 7.94 -13.10 -4.03
C GLN A 81 9.27 -13.72 -4.50
N ALA A 82 9.34 -14.17 -5.75
CA ALA A 82 10.51 -14.78 -6.35
C ALA A 82 10.84 -14.17 -7.72
N GLY A 83 12.11 -14.30 -8.12
CA GLY A 83 12.63 -13.76 -9.38
C GLY A 83 13.16 -12.34 -9.23
N ALA A 84 13.07 -11.54 -10.30
CA ALA A 84 13.75 -10.24 -10.40
C ALA A 84 13.34 -9.18 -9.36
N THR A 85 12.22 -9.35 -8.66
CA THR A 85 11.71 -8.40 -7.65
C THR A 85 11.70 -8.99 -6.23
N SER A 86 12.38 -10.13 -6.00
CA SER A 86 12.40 -10.79 -4.69
C SER A 86 12.97 -9.91 -3.58
N ASP A 87 14.00 -9.12 -3.88
CA ASP A 87 14.67 -8.29 -2.87
C ASP A 87 13.76 -7.14 -2.43
N GLU A 88 13.01 -6.58 -3.37
CA GLU A 88 11.99 -5.60 -3.07
C GLU A 88 10.84 -6.23 -2.27
N TRP A 89 10.40 -7.43 -2.64
CA TRP A 89 9.41 -8.17 -1.87
C TRP A 89 9.85 -8.36 -0.41
N GLN A 90 11.10 -8.78 -0.17
CA GLN A 90 11.64 -8.92 1.18
C GLN A 90 11.68 -7.58 1.92
N SER A 91 11.99 -6.49 1.22
CA SER A 91 11.99 -5.14 1.78
C SER A 91 10.58 -4.71 2.22
N ILE A 92 9.55 -5.04 1.43
CA ILE A 92 8.14 -4.82 1.78
C ILE A 92 7.77 -5.67 3.01
N VAL A 93 8.07 -6.97 3.01
CA VAL A 93 7.81 -7.86 4.16
C VAL A 93 8.45 -7.32 5.44
N ALA A 94 9.72 -6.88 5.36
CA ALA A 94 10.41 -6.27 6.49
C ALA A 94 9.76 -4.95 6.93
N GLY A 95 9.31 -4.13 5.97
CA GLY A 95 8.56 -2.89 6.22
C GLY A 95 7.26 -3.15 6.97
N VAL A 96 6.45 -4.10 6.50
CA VAL A 96 5.18 -4.49 7.12
C VAL A 96 5.39 -5.01 8.54
N ARG A 97 6.41 -5.85 8.76
CA ARG A 97 6.75 -6.34 10.11
C ARG A 97 7.08 -5.22 11.09
N ARG A 98 7.71 -4.13 10.63
CA ARG A 98 8.00 -2.95 11.48
C ARG A 98 6.75 -2.16 11.89
N LEU A 99 5.62 -2.35 11.22
CA LEU A 99 4.35 -1.73 11.60
C LEU A 99 3.68 -2.44 12.79
N GLY A 100 4.19 -3.62 13.20
CA GLY A 100 3.61 -4.41 14.28
C GLY A 100 2.15 -4.77 13.99
N PRO A 101 1.25 -4.74 14.99
CA PRO A 101 -0.16 -5.13 14.81
C PRO A 101 -0.92 -4.33 13.74
N SER A 102 -0.45 -3.14 13.37
CA SER A 102 -1.08 -2.36 12.29
C SER A 102 -0.80 -2.91 10.89
N GLY A 103 0.17 -3.82 10.76
CA GLY A 103 0.55 -4.47 9.50
C GLY A 103 -0.01 -5.88 9.32
N ASP A 104 -0.68 -6.46 10.33
CA ASP A 104 -1.06 -7.88 10.35
C ASP A 104 -1.93 -8.29 9.16
N ASP A 105 -2.88 -7.46 8.76
CA ASP A 105 -3.73 -7.72 7.59
C ASP A 105 -2.89 -7.81 6.30
N MET A 106 -1.94 -6.90 6.11
CA MET A 106 -1.05 -6.92 4.94
C MET A 106 -0.06 -8.09 5.02
N ALA A 107 0.43 -8.42 6.22
CA ALA A 107 1.30 -9.57 6.43
C ALA A 107 0.59 -10.86 6.02
N GLY A 108 -0.68 -11.03 6.40
CA GLY A 108 -1.50 -12.17 5.99
C GLY A 108 -1.75 -12.24 4.47
N GLU A 109 -1.77 -11.11 3.77
CA GLU A 109 -1.79 -11.08 2.30
C GLU A 109 -0.48 -11.55 1.68
N LEU A 110 0.65 -11.01 2.17
CA LEU A 110 1.98 -11.36 1.70
C LEU A 110 2.31 -12.84 1.91
N GLU A 111 1.80 -13.46 2.98
CA GLU A 111 1.99 -14.89 3.21
C GLU A 111 1.17 -15.75 2.25
N ARG A 112 -0.02 -15.28 1.86
CA ARG A 112 -0.96 -16.06 1.06
C ARG A 112 -0.75 -15.92 -0.45
N LEU A 113 -0.34 -14.74 -0.90
CA LEU A 113 -0.30 -14.39 -2.32
C LEU A 113 1.13 -14.13 -2.76
N PRO A 114 1.64 -14.78 -3.83
CA PRO A 114 3.06 -14.70 -4.21
C PRO A 114 3.41 -13.44 -5.05
N CYS A 115 2.47 -12.50 -5.17
CA CYS A 115 2.67 -11.25 -5.89
C CYS A 115 1.65 -10.19 -5.47
N LEU A 116 2.04 -8.93 -5.65
CA LEU A 116 1.21 -7.75 -5.43
C LEU A 116 1.41 -6.75 -6.57
N LEU A 117 0.48 -5.81 -6.69
CA LEU A 117 0.60 -4.65 -7.55
C LEU A 117 1.00 -3.44 -6.70
N LEU A 118 2.14 -2.84 -7.01
CA LEU A 118 2.57 -1.56 -6.44
C LEU A 118 2.13 -0.45 -7.38
N MET A 119 1.40 0.54 -6.86
CA MET A 119 0.80 1.61 -7.66
C MET A 119 1.09 2.99 -7.07
N GLU A 120 1.12 3.99 -7.95
CA GLU A 120 1.08 5.40 -7.57
C GLU A 120 -0.24 5.73 -6.85
N PHE A 121 -0.15 6.57 -5.82
CA PHE A 121 -1.33 7.18 -5.22
C PHE A 121 -1.79 8.38 -6.06
N VAL A 122 -2.97 8.25 -6.68
CA VAL A 122 -3.59 9.36 -7.42
C VAL A 122 -4.57 10.11 -6.52
N ARG A 123 -4.27 11.39 -6.27
CA ARG A 123 -5.19 12.29 -5.56
C ARG A 123 -6.41 12.57 -6.43
N GLY A 124 -7.59 12.27 -5.92
CA GLY A 124 -8.82 12.52 -6.65
C GLY A 124 -10.04 12.06 -5.88
N ARG A 125 -11.17 12.01 -6.59
CA ARG A 125 -12.42 11.44 -6.08
C ARG A 125 -13.00 10.54 -7.18
N PRO A 126 -13.56 9.38 -6.82
CA PRO A 126 -14.29 8.56 -7.76
C PRO A 126 -15.40 9.38 -8.44
N LEU A 127 -15.53 9.24 -9.76
CA LEU A 127 -16.60 9.91 -10.52
C LEU A 127 -17.99 9.39 -10.09
N LEU A 128 -18.07 8.09 -9.80
CA LEU A 128 -19.26 7.42 -9.30
C LEU A 128 -19.06 7.07 -7.81
N ARG A 129 -20.07 7.33 -6.99
CA ARG A 129 -20.14 6.77 -5.64
C ARG A 129 -20.77 5.38 -5.76
N CYS A 130 -19.99 4.33 -5.54
CA CYS A 130 -20.52 2.98 -5.36
C CYS A 130 -20.82 2.74 -3.89
#